data_AF-A0A172ZCL1-F1
#
_entry.id   AF-A0A172ZCL1-F1
#
_cell.length_a   1.000
_cell.length_b   1.000
_cell.length_c   1.000
_cell.angle_alpha   90.00
_cell.angle_beta   90.00
_cell.angle_gamma   90.00
#
_symmetry.space_group_name_H-M   'P 1'
#
loop_
_entity.id
_entity.type
_entity.pdbx_description
1 polymer ?
#
loop_
_entity_poly.entity_id
_entity_poly.type
_entity_poly.pdbx_seq_one_letter_code
_entity_poly.pdbx_strand_id
1 'polypeptide(L)'
;MHYPLRYIEWSEDKQRELGRIHEYPSMHSDELFVHKLVDAIKLNHRIWVHISHESENTGQHIVYARPFAEELPYPYQKSLARTITGQKDYPSSLQPEYWVWNGDSFERISGYDYSMAALDIARRLLDHYWVENGVTYDMLYTVLDADRQKVMFFLSEVRHG
;
A
#
# COMPACT_ATOMS: atom_id res chain seq x y z
N MET A 1 5.83 9.82 -17.95
CA MET A 1 6.73 10.95 -17.54
C MET A 1 7.43 10.55 -16.26
N HIS A 2 8.60 11.11 -15.92
CA HIS A 2 9.31 10.74 -14.69
C HIS A 2 9.41 11.90 -13.71
N TYR A 3 9.22 11.62 -12.42
CA TYR A 3 9.27 12.61 -11.35
C TYR A 3 10.05 12.09 -10.13
N PRO A 4 10.69 12.97 -9.34
CA PRO A 4 11.26 12.60 -8.06
C PRO A 4 10.15 12.42 -7.00
N LEU A 5 10.32 11.41 -6.15
CA LEU A 5 9.43 11.13 -5.01
C LEU A 5 10.25 11.03 -3.71
N ARG A 6 9.82 11.74 -2.67
CA ARG A 6 10.40 11.66 -1.33
C ARG A 6 9.40 11.09 -0.32
N TYR A 7 9.89 10.22 0.53
CA TYR A 7 9.20 9.78 1.73
C TYR A 7 9.81 10.51 2.93
N ILE A 8 8.98 11.25 3.66
CA ILE A 8 9.39 12.04 4.82
C ILE A 8 8.64 11.54 6.05
N GLU A 9 9.35 11.32 7.14
CA GLU A 9 8.73 11.01 8.43
C GLU A 9 8.11 12.28 9.02
N TRP A 10 6.83 12.21 9.34
CA TRP A 10 6.09 13.30 9.97
C TRP A 10 5.67 12.93 11.39
N SER A 11 5.87 13.86 12.32
CA SER A 11 5.36 13.73 13.68
C SER A 11 4.13 14.60 13.84
N GLU A 12 2.96 13.96 14.04
CA GLU A 12 1.72 14.66 14.36
C GLU A 12 1.81 15.37 15.72
N ASP A 13 2.39 14.72 16.74
CA ASP A 13 2.55 15.33 18.07
C ASP A 13 3.39 16.61 18.06
N LYS A 14 4.46 16.63 17.25
CA LYS A 14 5.39 17.76 17.15
C LYS A 14 5.06 18.70 16.00
N GLN A 15 4.05 18.36 15.17
CA GLN A 15 3.65 19.09 13.96
C GLN A 15 4.85 19.47 13.08
N ARG A 16 5.75 18.50 12.82
CA ARG A 16 6.97 18.74 12.05
C ARG A 16 7.53 17.48 11.39
N GLU A 17 8.36 17.69 10.39
CA GLU A 17 9.22 16.66 9.80
C GLU A 17 10.27 16.17 10.80
N LEU A 18 10.46 14.85 10.87
CA LEU A 18 11.50 14.22 11.68
C LEU A 18 12.73 13.83 10.85
N GLY A 19 12.56 13.54 9.56
CA GLY A 19 13.64 13.21 8.66
C GLY A 19 13.19 12.50 7.39
N ARG A 20 14.13 12.30 6.47
CA ARG A 20 13.87 11.59 5.21
C ARG A 20 13.92 10.07 5.44
N ILE A 21 12.85 9.37 5.06
CA ILE A 21 12.76 7.91 5.08
C ILE A 21 13.46 7.33 3.84
N HIS A 22 13.09 7.83 2.66
CA HIS A 22 13.62 7.37 1.37
C HIS A 22 13.43 8.42 0.27
N GLU A 23 14.16 8.27 -0.84
CA GLU A 23 14.01 9.11 -2.03
C GLU A 23 14.19 8.27 -3.29
N TYR A 24 13.24 8.40 -4.21
CA TYR A 24 13.34 7.94 -5.58
C TYR A 24 13.68 9.15 -6.46
N PRO A 25 14.92 9.25 -7.00
CA PRO A 25 15.32 10.40 -7.81
C PRO A 25 14.52 10.55 -9.11
N SER A 26 14.00 9.44 -9.63
CA SER A 26 13.21 9.39 -10.85
C SER A 26 12.29 8.17 -10.83
N MET A 27 10.99 8.40 -10.95
CA MET A 27 9.94 7.38 -10.92
C MET A 27 8.94 7.62 -12.05
N HIS A 28 8.50 6.56 -12.74
CA HIS A 28 7.50 6.71 -13.78
C HIS A 28 6.15 7.17 -13.18
N SER A 29 5.41 8.01 -13.91
CA SER A 29 4.13 8.58 -13.44
C SER A 29 3.13 7.53 -12.96
N ASP A 30 3.09 6.38 -13.62
CA ASP A 30 2.14 5.32 -13.28
C ASP A 30 2.50 4.63 -11.96
N GLU A 31 3.80 4.44 -11.70
CA GLU A 31 4.29 3.94 -10.40
C GLU A 31 4.11 4.98 -9.30
N LEU A 32 4.33 6.26 -9.63
CA LEU A 32 4.09 7.36 -8.70
C LEU A 32 2.63 7.36 -8.20
N PHE A 33 1.66 7.07 -9.07
CA PHE A 33 0.26 6.94 -8.63
C PHE A 33 0.08 5.78 -7.66
N VAL A 34 0.68 4.61 -7.92
CA VAL A 34 0.64 3.48 -6.98
C VAL A 34 1.22 3.89 -5.62
N HIS A 35 2.40 4.53 -5.61
CA HIS A 35 3.06 5.02 -4.40
C HIS A 35 2.21 6.02 -3.61
N LYS A 36 1.35 6.79 -4.26
CA LYS A 36 0.47 7.77 -3.59
C LYS A 36 -0.88 7.20 -3.18
N LEU A 37 -1.39 6.20 -3.89
CA LEU A 37 -2.75 5.69 -3.67
C LEU A 37 -2.82 4.59 -2.61
N VAL A 38 -1.72 3.92 -2.30
CA VAL A 38 -1.68 2.95 -1.19
C VAL A 38 -1.77 3.63 0.18
N ASP A 39 -2.30 2.93 1.17
CA ASP A 39 -2.42 3.43 2.55
C ASP A 39 -1.08 3.43 3.29
N ALA A 40 -0.21 2.48 2.94
CA ALA A 40 1.10 2.34 3.55
C ALA A 40 2.14 1.78 2.58
N ILE A 41 3.40 1.97 2.95
CA ILE A 41 4.56 1.41 2.25
C ILE A 41 5.42 0.63 3.23
N LYS A 42 5.85 -0.56 2.83
CA LYS A 42 6.93 -1.29 3.50
C LYS A 42 8.24 -1.00 2.78
N LEU A 43 9.15 -0.37 3.52
CA LEU A 43 10.47 0.07 3.05
C LEU A 43 11.49 -0.24 4.13
N ASN A 44 12.60 -0.89 3.75
CA ASN A 44 13.68 -1.27 4.67
C ASN A 44 13.15 -2.12 5.84
N HIS A 45 12.28 -3.10 5.54
CA HIS A 45 11.64 -3.98 6.55
C HIS A 45 10.77 -3.28 7.59
N ARG A 46 10.44 -2.00 7.40
CA ARG A 46 9.53 -1.25 8.27
C ARG A 46 8.31 -0.81 7.49
N ILE A 47 7.16 -0.79 8.16
CA ILE A 47 5.90 -0.32 7.58
C ILE A 47 5.74 1.16 7.95
N TRP A 48 5.41 1.98 6.96
CA TRP A 48 5.18 3.40 7.07
C TRP A 48 3.79 3.72 6.55
N VAL A 49 2.95 4.27 7.42
CA VAL A 49 1.57 4.65 7.10
C VAL A 49 1.58 6.03 6.49
N HIS A 50 0.97 6.19 5.31
CA HIS A 50 0.83 7.48 4.67
C HIS A 50 -0.11 8.37 5.47
N ILE A 51 0.26 9.64 5.61
CA ILE A 51 -0.53 10.67 6.28
C ILE A 51 -1.06 11.65 5.24
N SER A 52 -0.20 12.11 4.34
CA SER A 52 -0.55 13.04 3.29
C SER A 52 0.36 12.90 2.07
N HIS A 53 -0.16 13.35 0.93
CA HIS A 53 0.55 13.34 -0.34
C HIS A 53 0.56 14.75 -0.92
N GLU A 54 1.75 15.27 -1.18
CA GLU A 54 1.94 16.60 -1.73
C GLU A 54 2.59 16.54 -3.10
N SER A 55 2.32 17.59 -3.88
CA SER A 55 3.01 17.86 -5.14
C SER A 55 3.36 19.33 -5.13
N GLU A 56 4.64 19.65 -5.17
CA GLU A 56 5.09 21.02 -5.26
C GLU A 56 5.02 21.50 -6.71
N ASN A 57 4.90 22.82 -6.90
CA ASN A 57 4.90 23.46 -8.22
C ASN A 57 6.17 23.15 -9.06
N THR A 58 7.22 22.65 -8.41
CA THR A 58 8.50 22.25 -9.01
C THR A 58 8.47 20.86 -9.65
N GLY A 59 7.36 20.12 -9.55
CA GLY A 59 7.24 18.73 -10.01
C GLY A 59 7.82 17.71 -9.03
N GLN A 60 8.20 18.14 -7.83
CA GLN A 60 8.61 17.25 -6.75
C GLN A 60 7.38 16.72 -6.01
N HIS A 61 7.38 15.41 -5.74
CA HIS A 61 6.31 14.78 -4.97
C HIS A 61 6.83 14.32 -3.61
N ILE A 62 6.01 14.53 -2.58
CA ILE A 62 6.32 14.16 -1.21
C ILE A 62 5.18 13.29 -0.67
N VAL A 63 5.54 12.21 0.00
CA VAL A 63 4.63 11.44 0.86
C VAL A 63 5.11 11.57 2.29
N TYR A 64 4.28 12.17 3.13
CA TYR A 64 4.51 12.18 4.56
C TYR A 64 3.97 10.90 5.16
N ALA A 65 4.78 10.25 5.98
CA ALA A 65 4.41 9.00 6.60
C ALA A 65 4.83 8.98 8.07
N ARG A 66 4.18 8.11 8.85
CA ARG A 66 4.56 7.79 10.23
C ARG A 66 4.91 6.31 10.35
N PRO A 67 5.73 5.91 11.33
CA PRO A 67 5.87 4.51 11.66
C PRO A 67 4.50 3.88 11.87
N PHE A 68 4.34 2.66 11.39
CA PHE A 68 3.16 1.86 11.65
C PHE A 68 3.03 1.59 13.16
N ALA A 69 2.22 2.41 13.83
CA ALA A 69 1.70 2.11 15.15
C ALA A 69 0.61 1.03 14.99
N GLU A 70 0.36 0.22 16.02
CA GLU A 70 -0.68 -0.83 16.01
C GLU A 70 -2.13 -0.27 15.92
N GLU A 71 -2.31 0.93 15.38
CA GLU A 71 -3.55 1.71 15.27
C GLU A 71 -4.32 1.51 13.95
N LEU A 72 -4.30 0.30 13.37
CA LEU A 72 -5.24 -0.02 12.29
C LEU A 72 -6.68 -0.11 12.84
N PRO A 73 -7.72 -0.23 12.01
CA PRO A 73 -9.05 -0.58 12.51
C PRO A 73 -9.01 -1.94 13.23
N TYR A 74 -9.42 -1.98 14.50
CA TYR A 74 -9.79 -3.25 15.14
C TYR A 74 -10.96 -3.85 14.33
N PRO A 75 -10.94 -5.13 13.91
CA PRO A 75 -10.16 -6.27 14.43
C PRO A 75 -8.91 -6.67 13.62
N TYR A 76 -8.57 -5.98 12.53
CA TYR A 76 -7.62 -6.47 11.53
C TYR A 76 -6.14 -6.23 11.89
N GLN A 77 -5.88 -5.33 12.83
CA GLN A 77 -4.55 -4.81 13.23
C GLN A 77 -3.44 -5.87 13.27
N LYS A 78 -3.60 -6.87 14.14
CA LYS A 78 -2.54 -7.87 14.41
C LYS A 78 -2.28 -8.75 13.19
N SER A 79 -3.35 -9.15 12.48
CA SER A 79 -3.18 -9.97 11.29
C SER A 79 -2.56 -9.19 10.15
N LEU A 80 -2.92 -7.92 9.94
CA LEU A 80 -2.31 -7.06 8.92
C LEU A 80 -0.79 -6.97 9.14
N ALA A 81 -0.37 -6.56 10.33
CA ALA A 81 1.04 -6.43 10.68
C ALA A 81 1.82 -7.75 10.45
N ARG A 82 1.25 -8.87 10.91
CA ARG A 82 1.84 -10.21 10.74
C ARG A 82 1.94 -10.60 9.26
N THR A 83 0.89 -10.36 8.47
CA THR A 83 0.87 -10.72 7.06
C THR A 83 1.87 -9.89 6.25
N ILE A 84 1.92 -8.57 6.47
CA ILE A 84 2.86 -7.68 5.77
C ILE A 84 4.32 -8.04 6.08
N THR A 85 4.64 -8.33 7.35
CA THR A 85 6.02 -8.64 7.78
C THR A 85 6.46 -10.08 7.47
N GLY A 86 5.52 -11.00 7.29
CA GLY A 86 5.80 -12.44 7.12
C GLY A 86 6.27 -12.87 5.74
N GLN A 87 6.21 -12.00 4.73
CA GLN A 87 6.49 -12.37 3.33
C GLN A 87 8.00 -12.41 3.03
N LYS A 88 8.43 -13.38 2.21
CA LYS A 88 9.86 -13.69 1.98
C LYS A 88 10.23 -14.00 0.52
N ASP A 89 9.33 -13.74 -0.41
CA ASP A 89 9.58 -13.86 -1.85
C ASP A 89 10.41 -12.70 -2.39
N TYR A 90 11.11 -12.95 -3.50
CA TYR A 90 12.03 -12.02 -4.13
C TYR A 90 11.35 -11.20 -5.23
N PRO A 91 11.79 -9.95 -5.46
CA PRO A 91 11.19 -9.07 -6.44
C PRO A 91 11.35 -9.60 -7.87
N SER A 92 10.27 -9.50 -8.67
CA SER A 92 10.29 -9.78 -10.11
C SER A 92 9.81 -8.58 -10.93
N SER A 93 8.59 -8.12 -10.67
CA SER A 93 7.95 -6.95 -11.26
C SER A 93 6.83 -6.50 -10.34
N LEU A 94 6.37 -5.25 -10.49
CA LEU A 94 5.25 -4.73 -9.70
C LEU A 94 4.01 -5.59 -9.94
N GLN A 95 3.50 -6.23 -8.88
CA GLN A 95 2.38 -7.16 -8.97
C GLN A 95 1.39 -6.96 -7.82
N PRO A 96 0.09 -7.06 -8.07
CA PRO A 96 -0.90 -7.09 -7.00
C PRO A 96 -0.86 -8.44 -6.26
N GLU A 97 -1.16 -8.43 -4.96
CA GLU A 97 -1.44 -9.62 -4.16
C GLU A 97 -2.72 -9.38 -3.38
N TYR A 98 -3.65 -10.35 -3.42
CA TYR A 98 -4.95 -10.19 -2.78
C TYR A 98 -5.04 -11.08 -1.54
N TRP A 99 -5.45 -10.48 -0.43
CA TRP A 99 -5.54 -11.12 0.88
C TRP A 99 -6.94 -10.90 1.44
N VAL A 100 -7.66 -11.98 1.75
CA VAL A 100 -9.04 -11.91 2.24
C VAL A 100 -9.11 -12.27 3.71
N TRP A 101 -9.86 -11.48 4.45
CA TRP A 101 -10.18 -11.73 5.84
C TRP A 101 -11.17 -12.89 5.98
N ASN A 102 -10.78 -13.95 6.69
CA ASN A 102 -11.63 -15.12 6.93
C ASN A 102 -12.38 -15.08 8.29
N GLY A 103 -12.19 -14.03 9.10
CA GLY A 103 -12.71 -13.93 10.47
C GLY A 103 -11.63 -13.99 11.55
N ASP A 104 -10.43 -14.48 11.24
CA ASP A 104 -9.31 -14.64 12.17
C ASP A 104 -7.98 -14.13 11.57
N SER A 105 -7.74 -14.39 10.29
CA SER A 105 -6.53 -13.95 9.60
C SER A 105 -6.77 -13.63 8.13
N PHE A 106 -5.77 -12.97 7.53
CA PHE A 106 -5.73 -12.72 6.10
C PHE A 106 -5.10 -13.91 5.37
N GLU A 107 -5.87 -14.49 4.46
CA GLU A 107 -5.42 -15.58 3.59
C GLU A 107 -5.22 -15.08 2.15
N ARG A 108 -4.13 -15.50 1.51
CA ARG A 108 -3.83 -15.11 0.13
C ARG A 108 -4.77 -15.83 -0.83
N ILE A 109 -5.44 -15.08 -1.70
CA ILE A 109 -6.15 -15.69 -2.82
C ILE A 109 -5.12 -16.04 -3.90
N SER A 110 -4.95 -17.33 -4.17
CA SER A 110 -4.06 -17.80 -5.24
C SER A 110 -4.75 -17.69 -6.59
N GLY A 111 -4.00 -17.37 -7.65
CA GLY A 111 -4.52 -17.35 -9.03
C GLY A 111 -4.86 -15.97 -9.60
N TYR A 112 -4.61 -14.91 -8.83
CA TYR A 112 -4.72 -13.50 -9.27
C TYR A 112 -3.36 -12.80 -9.41
N ASP A 113 -2.27 -13.55 -9.25
CA ASP A 113 -0.89 -13.06 -9.26
C ASP A 113 -0.36 -12.88 -10.69
N TYR A 114 -1.05 -12.06 -11.50
CA TYR A 114 -0.60 -11.71 -12.84
C TYR A 114 0.15 -10.39 -12.84
N SER A 115 1.15 -10.27 -13.72
CA SER A 115 1.79 -8.98 -13.97
C SER A 115 0.75 -8.00 -14.51
N MET A 116 0.48 -6.94 -13.75
CA MET A 116 -0.38 -5.84 -14.18
C MET A 116 0.47 -4.60 -14.45
N ALA A 117 0.04 -3.76 -15.40
CA ALA A 117 0.67 -2.46 -15.56
C ALA A 117 0.41 -1.61 -14.30
N ALA A 118 1.37 -0.78 -13.91
CA ALA A 118 1.25 0.08 -12.72
C ALA A 118 -0.02 0.94 -12.75
N LEU A 119 -0.43 1.43 -13.93
CA LEU A 119 -1.65 2.21 -14.10
C LEU A 119 -2.91 1.40 -13.79
N ASP A 120 -2.95 0.11 -14.12
CA ASP A 120 -4.11 -0.74 -13.83
C ASP A 120 -4.19 -1.07 -12.33
N ILE A 121 -3.04 -1.22 -11.66
CA ILE A 121 -2.97 -1.32 -10.20
C ILE A 121 -3.44 0.00 -9.56
N ALA A 122 -2.99 1.14 -10.08
CA ALA A 122 -3.41 2.46 -9.59
C ALA A 122 -4.92 2.68 -9.75
N ARG A 123 -5.51 2.27 -10.89
CA ARG A 123 -6.96 2.30 -11.09
C ARG A 123 -7.68 1.45 -10.04
N ARG A 124 -7.14 0.26 -9.73
CA ARG A 124 -7.71 -0.62 -8.73
C ARG A 124 -7.65 -0.03 -7.32
N LEU A 125 -6.59 0.69 -6.97
CA LEU A 125 -6.46 1.38 -5.68
C LEU A 125 -7.50 2.50 -5.49
N LEU A 126 -8.16 2.96 -6.55
CA LEU A 126 -9.27 3.92 -6.46
C LEU A 126 -10.62 3.25 -6.18
N ASP A 127 -10.72 1.94 -6.44
CA ASP A 127 -11.94 1.18 -6.22
C ASP A 127 -12.10 0.88 -4.72
N HIS A 128 -13.25 1.22 -4.15
CA HIS A 128 -13.57 0.83 -2.77
C HIS A 128 -14.09 -0.62 -2.70
N TYR A 129 -14.70 -1.09 -3.79
CA TYR A 129 -15.25 -2.44 -3.90
C TYR A 129 -14.65 -3.19 -5.08
N TRP A 130 -14.41 -4.49 -4.90
CA TRP A 130 -14.02 -5.39 -5.97
C TRP A 130 -15.06 -6.49 -6.23
N VAL A 131 -15.56 -6.46 -7.46
CA VAL A 131 -16.26 -7.47 -8.27
C VAL A 131 -15.51 -8.74 -8.69
N GLU A 132 -15.61 -9.92 -8.05
CA GLU A 132 -14.94 -11.13 -8.59
C GLU A 132 -15.76 -12.41 -8.44
N ASN A 133 -15.97 -13.15 -9.55
CA ASN A 133 -16.73 -14.41 -9.57
C ASN A 133 -18.10 -14.33 -8.86
N GLY A 134 -18.75 -13.16 -8.89
CA GLY A 134 -20.02 -12.92 -8.21
C GLY A 134 -19.92 -12.61 -6.72
N VAL A 135 -18.70 -12.51 -6.17
CA VAL A 135 -18.41 -12.13 -4.79
C VAL A 135 -17.95 -10.67 -4.75
N THR A 136 -18.57 -9.88 -3.89
CA THR A 136 -18.18 -8.48 -3.66
C THR A 136 -17.22 -8.41 -2.48
N TYR A 137 -16.08 -7.78 -2.67
CA TYR A 137 -15.10 -7.51 -1.63
C TYR A 137 -15.04 -6.02 -1.32
N ASP A 138 -14.93 -5.67 -0.04
CA ASP A 138 -14.61 -4.33 0.45
C ASP A 138 -13.09 -4.22 0.67
N MET A 139 -12.50 -3.11 0.24
CA MET A 139 -11.07 -2.85 0.38
C MET A 139 -10.77 -2.24 1.76
N LEU A 140 -10.14 -3.03 2.62
CA LEU A 140 -9.86 -2.65 4.01
C LEU A 140 -8.57 -1.85 4.16
N TYR A 141 -7.53 -2.25 3.43
CA TYR A 141 -6.21 -1.67 3.55
C TYR A 141 -5.32 -2.05 2.36
N THR A 142 -4.35 -1.20 2.04
CA THR A 142 -3.43 -1.41 0.92
C THR A 142 -1.99 -1.09 1.30
N VAL A 143 -1.07 -1.95 0.88
CA VAL A 143 0.35 -1.80 1.21
C VAL A 143 1.21 -2.03 -0.01
N LEU A 144 2.05 -1.06 -0.36
CA LEU A 144 3.15 -1.29 -1.28
C LEU A 144 4.34 -1.87 -0.52
N ASP A 145 4.65 -3.15 -0.72
CA ASP A 145 5.91 -3.74 -0.29
C ASP A 145 6.99 -3.42 -1.32
N ALA A 146 7.65 -2.28 -1.13
CA ALA A 146 8.65 -1.78 -2.08
C ALA A 146 9.88 -2.70 -2.16
N ASP A 147 10.20 -3.40 -1.07
CA ASP A 147 11.29 -4.39 -1.03
C ASP A 147 10.99 -5.58 -1.96
N ARG A 148 9.71 -5.94 -2.13
CA ARG A 148 9.24 -7.09 -2.93
C ARG A 148 8.61 -6.71 -4.27
N GLN A 149 8.38 -5.43 -4.51
CA GLN A 149 7.61 -4.93 -5.67
C GLN A 149 6.20 -5.52 -5.70
N LYS A 150 5.51 -5.53 -4.55
CA LYS A 150 4.14 -6.06 -4.44
C LYS A 150 3.17 -5.02 -3.90
N VAL A 151 1.98 -4.94 -4.48
CA VAL A 151 0.87 -4.15 -3.92
C VAL A 151 -0.11 -5.11 -3.28
N MET A 152 -0.09 -5.17 -1.96
CA MET A 152 -0.95 -6.04 -1.16
C MET A 152 -2.29 -5.35 -0.94
N PHE A 153 -3.36 -5.94 -1.45
CA PHE A 153 -4.73 -5.55 -1.21
C PHE A 153 -5.33 -6.43 -0.11
N PHE A 154 -5.73 -5.82 0.99
CA PHE A 154 -6.40 -6.49 2.09
C PHE A 154 -7.90 -6.23 2.01
N LEU A 155 -8.67 -7.31 2.03
CA LEU A 155 -10.07 -7.32 1.64
C LEU A 155 -10.93 -8.02 2.67
N SER A 156 -12.22 -7.67 2.73
CA SER A 156 -13.25 -8.49 3.38
C SER A 156 -14.41 -8.75 2.44
N GLU A 157 -14.98 -9.94 2.49
CA GLU A 157 -16.19 -10.26 1.74
C GLU A 157 -17.39 -9.47 2.26
N VAL A 158 -18.11 -8.81 1.36
CA VAL A 158 -19.38 -8.14 1.66
C VAL A 158 -20.49 -9.18 1.64
N ARG A 159 -20.95 -9.56 2.83
CA ARG A 159 -22.14 -10.41 2.95
C ARG A 159 -23.38 -9.55 2.75
N HIS A 160 -24.04 -9.72 1.61
CA HIS A 160 -25.42 -9.26 1.47
C HIS A 160 -26.30 -10.14 2.37
N GLY A 161 -26.75 -9.56 3.49
CA GLY A 161 -27.75 -10.17 4.37
C GLY A 161 -29.14 -10.16 3.76
#